data_AF-A0A5E4BJB2-F1
#
_entry.id   AF-A0A5E4BJB2-F1
#
_cell.length_a   1.000
_cell.length_b   1.000
_cell.length_c   1.000
_cell.angle_alpha   90.00
_cell.angle_beta   90.00
_cell.angle_gamma   90.00
#
_symmetry.space_group_name_H-M   'P 1'
#
loop_
_entity.id
_entity.type
_entity.pdbx_description
1 polymer ?
#
loop_
_entity_poly.entity_id
_entity_poly.type
_entity_poly.pdbx_seq_one_letter_code
_entity_poly.pdbx_strand_id
1 'polypeptide(L)'
;MRRRLCAGDRQQSPGLLAGLQLCGCGMGLHPLEALLAPTVPRHFLSAALQSEHRPHNCVCKKTGRSSDILDDSACTSFGCVAVELTSAFTCRQDFHQWAIYEHYLPAPSASGGCDGDLQVACTVLVNVLMDFYRSSRSWNHLESSGWVPGGHTGSGDLLSRLQEMLLDLELEQGATTQGHFVFSVLRSRLQPLAGGAGVATSLQRQQELLACRRLLLRLPPSILVGGLQARQPINPLCEDFFHLVNSELRNFSSQGGALTHDITIHFFRGLLNACAHSHDPLLTANLTLTGCQTECPILLTSALAWWSSLEPVLQSRWRKRFQGPLPLELQRLQEAQQFASNFLARGSTSPAPNPAWVSAAALHFAVKKVKTEGARWLKLDCEREELLVPLFFFSLMDLLSSHLIPNDTIDPPKAVNTCAEVLECLQRRRVDWLVLFQLTETDAGLGHLLLRLAPDQHTKLLPLAFYSLLSHFKDDAIIGEEAFLRVAVDMYLKLVQLFMDGETRAVSAPASRRPELQGQSSPQPGNPVQLITEARLFLLQLIPQCRKNGSSNMAELLAGREDWDPEVSSALLSRQRAVPDTDLYQEPCLF
;
A
#
# COMPACT_ATOMS: atom_id res chain seq x y z
N MET A 1 40.32 51.11 22.82
CA MET A 1 39.80 51.57 24.14
C MET A 1 38.77 52.70 23.93
N ARG A 2 38.12 53.15 25.02
CA ARG A 2 37.28 54.38 25.20
C ARG A 2 37.80 55.61 24.42
N ARG A 3 37.05 56.66 24.01
CA ARG A 3 35.63 57.16 24.14
C ARG A 3 35.37 58.19 22.99
N ARG A 4 34.15 58.39 22.44
CA ARG A 4 33.18 59.52 22.68
C ARG A 4 33.83 60.92 22.91
N LEU A 5 33.37 62.08 22.37
CA LEU A 5 32.01 62.58 22.04
C LEU A 5 32.05 63.95 21.27
N CYS A 6 30.87 64.54 20.94
CA CYS A 6 30.56 65.92 20.42
C CYS A 6 30.95 66.26 18.95
N ALA A 7 30.17 66.89 18.04
CA ALA A 7 28.79 67.44 17.93
C ALA A 7 28.62 68.99 17.85
N GLY A 8 27.80 69.44 16.87
CA GLY A 8 27.36 70.84 16.60
C GLY A 8 27.92 71.43 15.29
N ASP A 9 27.22 72.25 14.51
CA ASP A 9 25.76 72.56 14.42
C ASP A 9 25.44 73.15 12.99
N ARG A 10 24.14 73.29 12.63
CA ARG A 10 23.45 74.14 11.59
C ARG A 10 24.28 74.86 10.49
N GLN A 11 23.85 75.05 9.22
CA GLN A 11 22.52 75.07 8.52
C GLN A 11 22.79 75.10 6.97
N GLN A 12 21.89 75.04 5.96
CA GLN A 12 20.41 75.02 5.82
C GLN A 12 19.96 74.41 4.45
N SER A 13 18.63 74.36 4.25
CA SER A 13 17.70 74.11 3.10
C SER A 13 18.03 74.57 1.64
N PRO A 14 17.17 74.22 0.63
CA PRO A 14 16.11 73.20 0.56
C PRO A 14 16.14 72.24 -0.67
N GLY A 15 15.39 71.13 -0.59
CA GLY A 15 14.93 70.32 -1.73
C GLY A 15 13.49 69.82 -1.48
N LEU A 16 12.70 69.60 -2.53
CA LEU A 16 11.24 69.40 -2.40
C LEU A 16 10.83 68.05 -1.78
N LEU A 17 9.71 68.09 -1.05
CA LEU A 17 9.01 66.93 -0.49
C LEU A 17 7.77 66.55 -1.32
N ALA A 18 7.69 65.28 -1.68
CA ALA A 18 6.44 64.53 -1.82
C ALA A 18 6.75 63.03 -1.62
N GLY A 19 5.95 62.23 -0.92
CA GLY A 19 4.67 62.57 -0.29
C GLY A 19 3.74 61.36 -0.15
N LEU A 20 4.27 60.15 0.03
CA LEU A 20 3.46 58.93 0.14
C LEU A 20 3.10 58.66 1.61
N GLN A 21 1.81 58.73 1.88
CA GLN A 21 1.24 58.66 3.22
C GLN A 21 0.80 57.23 3.56
N LEU A 22 1.26 56.70 4.70
CA LEU A 22 0.87 55.39 5.21
C LEU A 22 -0.59 55.42 5.69
N CYS A 23 -1.46 54.64 5.03
CA CYS A 23 -2.75 54.24 5.61
C CYS A 23 -2.59 52.90 6.34
N GLY A 24 -2.42 52.96 7.66
CA GLY A 24 -2.43 51.77 8.51
C GLY A 24 -3.86 51.34 8.85
N CYS A 25 -4.15 50.05 8.70
CA CYS A 25 -5.28 49.39 9.36
C CYS A 25 -4.73 48.49 10.48
N GLY A 26 -5.35 48.53 11.65
CA GLY A 26 -4.78 48.03 12.90
C GLY A 26 -4.60 46.50 12.97
N MET A 27 -3.59 46.06 13.73
CA MET A 27 -3.43 44.65 14.07
C MET A 27 -4.46 44.21 15.11
N GLY A 28 -5.12 43.08 14.85
CA GLY A 28 -5.90 42.32 15.82
C GLY A 28 -5.24 40.98 16.10
N LEU A 29 -4.20 40.97 16.93
CA LEU A 29 -3.51 39.75 17.36
C LEU A 29 -4.08 39.25 18.69
N HIS A 30 -4.62 38.02 18.69
CA HIS A 30 -4.67 37.14 19.87
C HIS A 30 -4.65 35.67 19.39
N PRO A 31 -4.20 34.71 20.22
CA PRO A 31 -3.23 33.73 19.72
C PRO A 31 -3.80 32.34 19.44
N LEU A 32 -3.24 31.69 18.43
CA LEU A 32 -3.34 30.26 18.17
C LEU A 32 -1.95 29.60 18.17
N GLU A 33 -1.09 30.06 19.08
CA GLU A 33 0.27 29.54 19.31
C GLU A 33 0.31 28.55 20.46
N ALA A 34 -0.18 27.33 20.22
CA ALA A 34 0.08 26.17 21.06
C ALA A 34 0.11 24.90 20.20
N LEU A 35 0.97 23.93 20.58
CA LEU A 35 1.09 22.60 19.96
C LEU A 35 1.54 22.56 18.49
N LEU A 36 2.86 22.67 18.25
CA LEU A 36 3.64 21.81 17.32
C LEU A 36 5.14 22.20 17.34
N ALA A 37 6.03 21.28 16.96
CA ALA A 37 7.48 21.36 17.16
C ALA A 37 8.23 22.31 16.17
N PRO A 38 9.49 22.73 16.46
CA PRO A 38 10.14 23.85 15.78
C PRO A 38 11.30 23.46 14.85
N THR A 39 11.01 22.90 13.66
CA THR A 39 12.05 22.53 12.66
C THR A 39 11.68 22.83 11.19
N VAL A 40 10.56 23.47 10.90
CA VAL A 40 10.12 23.81 9.53
C VAL A 40 9.87 25.32 9.40
N PRO A 41 10.31 26.01 8.32
CA PRO A 41 10.08 27.45 8.16
C PRO A 41 8.60 27.81 7.95
N ARG A 42 7.93 28.22 9.03
CA ARG A 42 6.47 28.45 9.05
C ARG A 42 5.99 29.62 8.17
N HIS A 43 6.89 30.51 7.76
CA HIS A 43 6.52 31.74 7.03
C HIS A 43 6.16 31.51 5.55
N PHE A 44 6.74 30.50 4.89
CA PHE A 44 6.42 30.09 3.50
C PHE A 44 4.91 29.82 3.32
N LEU A 45 4.25 29.30 4.36
CA LEU A 45 2.88 28.81 4.30
C LEU A 45 1.80 29.84 4.65
N SER A 46 2.10 30.80 5.53
CA SER A 46 1.09 31.77 5.98
C SER A 46 0.56 32.59 4.81
N ALA A 47 1.44 33.07 3.92
CA ALA A 47 1.05 33.87 2.77
C ALA A 47 0.24 33.07 1.73
N ALA A 48 0.73 31.87 1.36
CA ALA A 48 0.09 31.02 0.36
C ALA A 48 -1.34 30.63 0.78
N LEU A 49 -1.53 30.15 2.01
CA LEU A 49 -2.84 29.70 2.49
C LEU A 49 -3.80 30.84 2.85
N GLN A 50 -3.30 32.00 3.30
CA GLN A 50 -4.17 33.16 3.58
C GLN A 50 -4.74 33.80 2.30
N SER A 51 -4.05 33.66 1.15
CA SER A 51 -4.58 34.09 -0.15
C SER A 51 -5.86 33.35 -0.55
N GLU A 52 -6.10 32.13 -0.04
CA GLU A 52 -7.30 31.34 -0.33
C GLU A 52 -8.55 31.79 0.44
N HIS A 53 -8.45 32.81 1.29
CA HIS A 53 -9.56 33.29 2.13
C HIS A 53 -9.97 34.76 1.88
N ARG A 54 -9.43 35.42 0.85
CA ARG A 54 -9.96 36.70 0.34
C ARG A 54 -9.90 36.78 -1.19
N PRO A 55 -11.01 37.04 -1.90
CA PRO A 55 -10.93 37.47 -3.28
C PRO A 55 -10.29 38.86 -3.32
N HIS A 56 -9.05 38.94 -3.79
CA HIS A 56 -8.41 40.22 -4.05
C HIS A 56 -9.02 40.84 -5.30
N ASN A 57 -9.69 42.00 -5.15
CA ASN A 57 -10.19 42.77 -6.28
C ASN A 57 -9.01 43.31 -7.09
N CYS A 58 -8.68 42.65 -8.20
CA CYS A 58 -7.72 43.14 -9.19
C CYS A 58 -8.28 44.36 -9.94
N VAL A 59 -8.21 45.53 -9.31
CA VAL A 59 -8.69 46.80 -9.90
C VAL A 59 -7.71 47.29 -10.97
N CYS A 60 -7.85 46.76 -12.19
CA CYS A 60 -7.20 47.28 -13.38
C CYS A 60 -7.69 48.71 -13.67
N LYS A 61 -6.92 49.72 -13.24
CA LYS A 61 -7.19 51.14 -13.51
C LYS A 61 -7.09 51.43 -15.01
N LYS A 62 -8.22 51.42 -15.72
CA LYS A 62 -8.34 52.09 -17.03
C LYS A 62 -8.11 53.60 -16.84
N THR A 63 -7.02 54.11 -17.41
CA THR A 63 -6.76 55.55 -17.49
C THR A 63 -7.70 56.19 -18.52
N GLY A 64 -8.76 56.84 -18.04
CA GLY A 64 -9.77 57.45 -18.90
C GLY A 64 -9.31 58.76 -19.56
N ARG A 65 -9.69 58.94 -20.82
CA ARG A 65 -9.92 60.24 -21.49
C ARG A 65 -11.16 60.09 -22.38
N SER A 66 -12.00 61.12 -22.41
CA SER A 66 -13.03 61.35 -23.45
C SER A 66 -12.34 61.55 -24.83
N SER A 67 -13.01 61.55 -25.99
CA SER A 67 -14.45 61.69 -26.28
C SER A 67 -14.80 61.13 -27.67
N ASP A 68 -16.04 60.78 -28.06
CA ASP A 68 -17.32 60.38 -27.43
C ASP A 68 -18.30 60.03 -28.61
N ILE A 69 -19.61 59.84 -28.35
CA ILE A 69 -20.76 59.94 -29.29
C ILE A 69 -21.09 58.73 -30.22
N LEU A 70 -22.35 58.27 -30.06
CA LEU A 70 -23.29 57.56 -30.96
C LEU A 70 -23.41 56.01 -31.05
N ASP A 71 -24.68 55.66 -31.28
CA ASP A 71 -25.38 54.43 -31.71
C ASP A 71 -25.39 53.14 -30.85
N ASP A 72 -26.50 53.00 -30.12
CA ASP A 72 -27.08 51.73 -29.65
C ASP A 72 -27.42 50.78 -30.80
N SER A 73 -26.80 49.60 -30.84
CA SER A 73 -27.50 48.35 -31.22
C SER A 73 -26.68 47.10 -30.87
N ALA A 74 -27.36 45.94 -30.80
CA ALA A 74 -26.76 44.60 -30.67
C ALA A 74 -25.94 44.30 -29.39
N CYS A 75 -26.53 44.48 -28.20
CA CYS A 75 -26.08 43.78 -26.99
C CYS A 75 -26.41 42.27 -27.05
N THR A 76 -25.62 41.50 -27.79
CA THR A 76 -25.73 40.03 -27.88
C THR A 76 -25.07 39.38 -26.64
N SER A 77 -25.87 39.11 -25.60
CA SER A 77 -25.40 38.84 -24.24
C SER A 77 -24.91 37.40 -23.95
N PHE A 78 -23.88 36.94 -24.65
CA PHE A 78 -23.11 35.73 -24.27
C PHE A 78 -21.61 35.90 -24.56
N GLY A 79 -20.78 36.05 -23.52
CA GLY A 79 -19.31 36.02 -23.68
C GLY A 79 -18.45 36.49 -22.49
N CYS A 80 -18.85 37.54 -21.76
CA CYS A 80 -17.91 38.23 -20.86
C CYS A 80 -17.47 37.44 -19.60
N VAL A 81 -18.37 36.64 -18.99
CA VAL A 81 -18.09 35.94 -17.72
C VAL A 81 -16.92 34.95 -17.82
N ALA A 82 -16.66 34.39 -19.00
CA ALA A 82 -15.54 33.45 -19.22
C ALA A 82 -14.15 34.13 -19.23
N VAL A 83 -14.09 35.41 -19.61
CA VAL A 83 -12.81 36.13 -19.80
C VAL A 83 -12.24 36.62 -18.47
N GLU A 84 -13.09 37.10 -17.56
CA GLU A 84 -12.65 37.53 -16.23
C GLU A 84 -12.17 36.32 -15.40
N LEU A 85 -12.91 35.20 -15.42
CA LEU A 85 -12.52 33.97 -14.73
C LEU A 85 -11.21 33.35 -15.26
N THR A 86 -10.96 33.42 -16.57
CA THR A 86 -9.69 32.91 -17.14
C THR A 86 -8.50 33.82 -16.81
N SER A 87 -8.66 35.15 -16.86
CA SER A 87 -7.58 36.08 -16.45
C SER A 87 -7.23 35.99 -14.96
N ALA A 88 -8.21 35.71 -14.08
CA ALA A 88 -7.97 35.44 -12.67
C ALA A 88 -7.20 34.12 -12.45
N PHE A 89 -7.49 33.10 -13.27
CA PHE A 89 -6.79 31.81 -13.22
C PHE A 89 -5.33 31.92 -13.69
N THR A 90 -5.05 32.59 -14.82
CA THR A 90 -3.67 32.78 -15.28
C THR A 90 -2.86 33.62 -14.29
N CYS A 91 -3.42 34.75 -13.83
CA CYS A 91 -2.74 35.62 -12.86
C CYS A 91 -2.41 34.90 -11.53
N ARG A 92 -3.26 33.95 -11.09
CA ARG A 92 -2.96 33.06 -9.96
C ARG A 92 -1.78 32.14 -10.25
N GLN A 93 -1.73 31.52 -11.44
CA GLN A 93 -0.63 30.63 -11.83
C GLN A 93 0.70 31.38 -12.02
N ASP A 94 0.65 32.61 -12.55
CA ASP A 94 1.80 33.51 -12.66
C ASP A 94 2.32 33.91 -11.27
N PHE A 95 1.43 34.25 -10.34
CA PHE A 95 1.80 34.55 -8.95
C PHE A 95 2.44 33.35 -8.25
N HIS A 96 1.91 32.13 -8.41
CA HIS A 96 2.53 30.94 -7.84
C HIS A 96 3.90 30.63 -8.47
N GLN A 97 4.09 30.89 -9.77
CA GLN A 97 5.41 30.76 -10.41
C GLN A 97 6.42 31.72 -9.79
N TRP A 98 6.06 33.00 -9.74
CA TRP A 98 6.90 34.06 -9.16
C TRP A 98 7.22 33.79 -7.68
N ALA A 99 6.21 33.47 -6.87
CA ALA A 99 6.38 33.25 -5.44
C ALA A 99 7.31 32.05 -5.16
N ILE A 100 7.18 30.96 -5.93
CA ILE A 100 8.03 29.77 -5.74
C ILE A 100 9.43 30.02 -6.29
N TYR A 101 9.59 30.27 -7.59
CA TYR A 101 10.89 30.29 -8.27
C TYR A 101 11.68 31.59 -8.09
N GLU A 102 11.04 32.77 -8.02
CA GLU A 102 11.75 34.05 -7.91
C GLU A 102 11.85 34.56 -6.46
N HIS A 103 10.88 34.23 -5.60
CA HIS A 103 10.86 34.73 -4.21
C HIS A 103 11.39 33.71 -3.18
N TYR A 104 10.73 32.56 -3.00
CA TYR A 104 11.06 31.66 -1.89
C TYR A 104 12.20 30.67 -2.17
N LEU A 105 12.32 30.14 -3.39
CA LEU A 105 13.42 29.24 -3.75
C LEU A 105 14.80 29.87 -3.51
N PRO A 106 15.14 31.06 -4.07
CA PRO A 106 16.46 31.69 -3.89
C PRO A 106 16.63 32.42 -2.54
N ALA A 107 15.57 32.62 -1.74
CA ALA A 107 15.68 33.28 -0.45
C ALA A 107 16.38 32.38 0.59
N PRO A 108 17.14 32.93 1.54
CA PRO A 108 17.83 32.11 2.54
C PRO A 108 16.89 31.33 3.47
N SER A 109 17.29 30.13 3.91
CA SER A 109 16.51 29.32 4.88
C SER A 109 16.32 30.05 6.21
N ALA A 110 17.27 30.90 6.62
CA ALA A 110 17.17 31.74 7.82
C ALA A 110 16.02 32.77 7.74
N SER A 111 15.57 33.13 6.52
CA SER A 111 14.38 33.94 6.24
C SER A 111 13.15 33.10 5.84
N GLY A 112 13.28 31.78 5.79
CA GLY A 112 12.22 30.85 5.38
C GLY A 112 12.05 30.66 3.87
N GLY A 113 13.11 30.92 3.09
CA GLY A 113 13.26 30.38 1.74
C GLY A 113 13.96 29.01 1.74
N CYS A 114 14.62 28.66 0.64
CA CYS A 114 15.23 27.35 0.42
C CYS A 114 16.74 27.38 0.05
N ASP A 115 17.42 28.53 0.18
CA ASP A 115 18.84 28.74 -0.19
C ASP A 115 19.19 28.41 -1.67
N GLY A 116 18.19 28.29 -2.55
CA GLY A 116 18.32 27.83 -3.94
C GLY A 116 18.15 26.32 -4.16
N ASP A 117 17.90 25.54 -3.10
CA ASP A 117 17.78 24.08 -3.18
C ASP A 117 16.36 23.63 -3.60
N LEU A 118 16.25 23.10 -4.83
CA LEU A 118 15.02 22.53 -5.38
C LEU A 118 14.49 21.33 -4.59
N GLN A 119 15.37 20.49 -4.02
CA GLN A 119 14.99 19.32 -3.24
C GLN A 119 14.36 19.73 -1.89
N VAL A 120 14.89 20.78 -1.25
CA VAL A 120 14.29 21.40 -0.06
C VAL A 120 12.94 22.02 -0.40
N ALA A 121 12.84 22.79 -1.49
CA ALA A 121 11.59 23.42 -1.90
C ALA A 121 10.49 22.39 -2.23
N CYS A 122 10.82 21.34 -3.00
CA CYS A 122 9.93 20.22 -3.27
C CYS A 122 9.54 19.47 -1.97
N THR A 123 10.48 19.29 -1.03
CA THR A 123 10.21 18.66 0.27
C THR A 123 9.19 19.45 1.09
N VAL A 124 9.25 20.79 1.06
CA VAL A 124 8.23 21.65 1.67
C VAL A 124 6.88 21.45 0.98
N LEU A 125 6.80 21.57 -0.35
CA LEU A 125 5.55 21.41 -1.11
C LEU A 125 4.90 20.02 -0.91
N VAL A 126 5.69 18.95 -0.87
CA VAL A 126 5.23 17.58 -0.57
C VAL A 126 4.55 17.52 0.80
N ASN A 127 5.20 18.01 1.86
CA ASN A 127 4.62 17.98 3.21
C ASN A 127 3.32 18.81 3.29
N VAL A 128 3.28 19.95 2.60
CA VAL A 128 2.12 20.85 2.55
C VAL A 128 0.91 20.21 1.88
N LEU A 129 1.11 19.58 0.71
CA LEU A 129 0.04 18.86 0.01
C LEU A 129 -0.46 17.66 0.84
N MET A 130 0.45 16.97 1.53
CA MET A 130 0.11 15.87 2.45
C MET A 130 -0.77 16.32 3.62
N ASP A 131 -0.42 17.42 4.30
CA ASP A 131 -1.24 17.97 5.39
C ASP A 131 -2.58 18.52 4.88
N PHE A 132 -2.60 19.13 3.68
CA PHE A 132 -3.84 19.52 3.02
C PHE A 132 -4.76 18.31 2.74
N TYR A 133 -4.24 17.20 2.22
CA TYR A 133 -5.00 15.96 1.97
C TYR A 133 -5.50 15.27 3.25
N ARG A 134 -4.82 15.46 4.39
CA ARG A 134 -5.31 15.01 5.71
C ARG A 134 -6.43 15.89 6.27
N SER A 135 -6.50 17.17 5.89
CA SER A 135 -7.55 18.06 6.37
C SER A 135 -8.96 17.54 6.03
N SER A 136 -9.87 17.59 7.01
CA SER A 136 -11.20 16.96 6.93
C SER A 136 -12.04 17.44 5.73
N ARG A 137 -11.79 18.65 5.22
CA ARG A 137 -12.49 19.23 4.06
C ARG A 137 -12.23 18.48 2.74
N SER A 138 -11.20 17.65 2.65
CA SER A 138 -10.85 16.91 1.43
C SER A 138 -11.73 15.67 1.14
N TRP A 139 -12.57 15.21 2.07
CA TRP A 139 -13.12 13.84 2.02
C TRP A 139 -14.46 13.68 1.30
N ASN A 140 -15.23 14.75 1.11
CA ASN A 140 -16.65 14.72 0.70
C ASN A 140 -16.94 14.37 -0.77
N HIS A 141 -15.95 13.86 -1.53
CA HIS A 141 -16.05 13.75 -3.00
C HIS A 141 -15.56 12.42 -3.61
N LEU A 142 -15.30 11.38 -2.81
CA LEU A 142 -14.71 10.12 -3.34
C LEU A 142 -15.73 8.99 -3.62
N GLU A 143 -16.92 9.00 -3.02
CA GLU A 143 -17.95 7.97 -3.26
C GLU A 143 -18.79 8.23 -4.52
N SER A 144 -18.84 9.47 -5.01
CA SER A 144 -19.50 9.80 -6.28
C SER A 144 -18.62 9.40 -7.46
N SER A 145 -18.99 8.32 -8.17
CA SER A 145 -18.37 7.90 -9.42
C SER A 145 -18.71 8.86 -10.58
N GLY A 146 -18.11 10.04 -10.57
CA GLY A 146 -18.28 11.07 -11.60
C GLY A 146 -17.32 12.24 -11.37
N TRP A 147 -16.69 12.73 -12.43
CA TRP A 147 -15.90 13.97 -12.37
C TRP A 147 -16.83 15.17 -12.18
N VAL A 148 -16.93 15.66 -10.95
CA VAL A 148 -17.46 16.99 -10.64
C VAL A 148 -16.27 17.92 -10.40
N PRO A 149 -15.95 18.89 -11.29
CA PRO A 149 -14.76 19.75 -11.15
C PRO A 149 -14.83 20.80 -10.01
N GLY A 150 -15.78 20.68 -9.09
CA GLY A 150 -16.06 21.68 -8.05
C GLY A 150 -15.57 21.24 -6.67
N GLY A 151 -14.34 21.60 -6.30
CA GLY A 151 -13.81 21.41 -4.94
C GLY A 151 -12.31 21.64 -4.83
N HIS A 152 -11.91 22.84 -4.40
CA HIS A 152 -10.50 23.23 -4.11
C HIS A 152 -9.55 23.25 -5.33
N THR A 153 -9.83 24.11 -6.32
CA THR A 153 -8.94 24.38 -7.47
C THR A 153 -7.49 24.71 -7.10
N GLY A 154 -7.26 25.31 -5.92
CA GLY A 154 -5.95 25.83 -5.54
C GLY A 154 -4.84 24.82 -5.27
N SER A 155 -5.18 23.61 -4.81
CA SER A 155 -4.21 22.52 -4.68
C SER A 155 -3.71 21.99 -6.03
N GLY A 156 -4.41 22.32 -7.13
CA GLY A 156 -3.99 21.99 -8.49
C GLY A 156 -2.77 22.78 -8.94
N ASP A 157 -2.73 24.09 -8.67
CA ASP A 157 -1.61 24.96 -9.09
C ASP A 157 -0.33 24.63 -8.31
N LEU A 158 -0.43 24.38 -7.00
CA LEU A 158 0.71 23.96 -6.18
C LEU A 158 1.22 22.57 -6.59
N LEU A 159 0.32 21.67 -7.02
CA LEU A 159 0.68 20.37 -7.56
C LEU A 159 1.38 20.48 -8.92
N SER A 160 0.93 21.36 -9.84
CA SER A 160 1.60 21.52 -11.13
C SER A 160 2.98 22.15 -10.98
N ARG A 161 3.15 23.13 -10.09
CA ARG A 161 4.47 23.70 -9.76
C ARG A 161 5.39 22.63 -9.14
N LEU A 162 4.88 21.77 -8.26
CA LEU A 162 5.65 20.62 -7.76
C LEU A 162 6.01 19.62 -8.88
N GLN A 163 5.12 19.35 -9.83
CA GLN A 163 5.42 18.49 -10.99
C GLN A 163 6.53 19.07 -11.87
N GLU A 164 6.53 20.38 -12.09
CA GLU A 164 7.58 21.09 -12.86
C GLU A 164 8.92 21.02 -12.13
N MET A 165 8.99 21.40 -10.86
CA MET A 165 10.22 21.34 -10.07
C MET A 165 10.77 19.92 -9.90
N LEU A 166 9.91 18.89 -9.92
CA LEU A 166 10.33 17.49 -9.95
C LEU A 166 10.96 17.09 -11.30
N LEU A 167 10.47 17.63 -12.42
CA LEU A 167 11.06 17.41 -13.74
C LEU A 167 12.38 18.18 -13.89
N ASP A 168 12.47 19.40 -13.37
CA ASP A 168 13.72 20.15 -13.28
C ASP A 168 14.78 19.36 -12.48
N LEU A 169 14.39 18.79 -11.34
CA LEU A 169 15.26 17.99 -10.48
C LEU A 169 15.65 16.62 -11.09
N GLU A 170 14.74 15.95 -11.84
CA GLU A 170 15.08 14.76 -12.65
C GLU A 170 16.11 15.07 -13.76
N LEU A 171 16.16 16.31 -14.25
CA LEU A 171 17.13 16.77 -15.24
C LEU A 171 18.47 17.19 -14.62
N GLU A 172 18.45 17.88 -13.47
CA GLU A 172 19.66 18.39 -12.79
C GLU A 172 20.47 17.31 -12.07
N GLN A 173 19.83 16.44 -11.27
CA GLN A 173 20.57 15.54 -10.38
C GLN A 173 21.13 14.31 -11.11
N GLY A 174 20.51 13.88 -12.20
CA GLY A 174 20.81 12.62 -12.88
C GLY A 174 20.61 11.41 -11.97
N ALA A 175 21.24 10.28 -12.32
CA ALA A 175 21.16 9.04 -11.54
C ALA A 175 22.07 9.08 -10.30
N THR A 176 21.67 9.81 -9.26
CA THR A 176 22.35 9.75 -7.96
C THR A 176 22.10 8.41 -7.26
N THR A 177 23.05 7.96 -6.45
CA THR A 177 22.94 6.72 -5.66
C THR A 177 22.19 6.93 -4.33
N GLN A 178 21.56 8.08 -4.13
CA GLN A 178 20.72 8.35 -2.96
C GLN A 178 19.25 8.13 -3.35
N GLY A 179 18.51 7.44 -2.47
CA GLY A 179 17.10 7.12 -2.68
C GLY A 179 16.23 8.37 -2.92
N HIS A 180 15.25 8.25 -3.82
CA HIS A 180 14.52 9.40 -4.35
C HIS A 180 13.73 10.11 -3.24
N PHE A 181 14.06 11.39 -2.99
CA PHE A 181 13.72 12.13 -1.77
C PHE A 181 12.22 12.12 -1.39
N VAL A 182 11.30 12.05 -2.36
CA VAL A 182 9.86 11.91 -2.06
C VAL A 182 9.59 10.70 -1.15
N PHE A 183 10.26 9.57 -1.36
CA PHE A 183 10.10 8.39 -0.51
C PHE A 183 10.74 8.55 0.87
N SER A 184 11.85 9.29 1.01
CA SER A 184 12.41 9.58 2.33
C SER A 184 11.49 10.51 3.13
N VAL A 185 10.85 11.49 2.46
CA VAL A 185 9.79 12.31 3.06
C VAL A 185 8.61 11.43 3.49
N LEU A 186 8.02 10.62 2.61
CA LEU A 186 6.91 9.73 2.97
C LEU A 186 7.27 8.79 4.14
N ARG A 187 8.45 8.14 4.09
CA ARG A 187 8.98 7.27 5.16
C ARG A 187 9.10 8.01 6.50
N SER A 188 9.57 9.26 6.50
CA SER A 188 9.67 10.08 7.72
C SER A 188 8.33 10.53 8.32
N ARG A 189 7.26 10.65 7.52
CA ARG A 189 5.89 10.91 8.05
C ARG A 189 5.27 9.65 8.67
N LEU A 190 5.63 8.48 8.17
CA LEU A 190 5.05 7.19 8.57
C LEU A 190 5.76 6.55 9.76
N GLN A 191 7.09 6.71 9.87
CA GLN A 191 7.90 6.14 10.95
C GLN A 191 7.39 6.51 12.38
N PRO A 192 6.97 7.74 12.69
CA PRO A 192 6.38 8.09 13.99
C PRO A 192 5.07 7.37 14.31
N LEU A 193 4.40 6.80 13.31
CA LEU A 193 3.11 6.10 13.44
C LEU A 193 3.29 4.57 13.47
N ALA A 194 4.52 4.07 13.34
CA ALA A 194 4.78 2.64 13.15
C ALA A 194 4.50 1.77 14.38
N GLY A 195 4.77 2.28 15.59
CA GLY A 195 4.66 1.54 16.87
C GLY A 195 3.40 1.83 17.69
N GLY A 196 2.41 2.53 17.15
CA GLY A 196 1.21 2.94 17.89
C GLY A 196 0.17 1.82 18.03
N ALA A 197 0.14 1.14 19.17
CA ALA A 197 -0.78 0.03 19.47
C ALA A 197 -2.27 0.43 19.62
N GLY A 198 -2.62 1.71 19.49
CA GLY A 198 -4.01 2.18 19.58
C GLY A 198 -4.75 2.17 18.24
N VAL A 199 -6.07 1.97 18.29
CA VAL A 199 -6.95 2.14 17.12
C VAL A 199 -6.82 3.54 16.50
N ALA A 200 -6.68 4.58 17.33
CA ALA A 200 -6.49 5.96 16.86
C ALA A 200 -5.18 6.16 16.07
N THR A 201 -4.07 5.57 16.51
CA THR A 201 -2.78 5.61 15.80
C THR A 201 -2.80 4.78 14.52
N SER A 202 -3.50 3.64 14.51
CA SER A 202 -3.75 2.85 13.31
C SER A 202 -4.55 3.63 12.27
N LEU A 203 -5.68 4.24 12.67
CA LEU A 203 -6.49 5.11 11.81
C LEU A 203 -5.70 6.33 11.31
N GLN A 204 -4.82 6.91 12.14
CA GLN A 204 -3.95 8.01 11.72
C GLN A 204 -2.92 7.55 10.68
N ARG A 205 -2.28 6.38 10.85
CA ARG A 205 -1.36 5.79 9.86
C ARG A 205 -2.11 5.48 8.56
N GLN A 206 -3.34 4.98 8.64
CA GLN A 206 -4.16 4.74 7.46
C GLN A 206 -4.53 6.05 6.73
N GLN A 207 -4.86 7.11 7.46
CA GLN A 207 -5.14 8.44 6.88
C GLN A 207 -3.89 9.01 6.18
N GLU A 208 -2.72 8.89 6.81
CA GLU A 208 -1.43 9.29 6.26
C GLU A 208 -1.15 8.52 4.94
N LEU A 209 -1.29 7.20 4.94
CA LEU A 209 -1.05 6.36 3.75
C LEU A 209 -2.01 6.64 2.59
N LEU A 210 -3.27 6.97 2.89
CA LEU A 210 -4.22 7.44 1.87
C LEU A 210 -3.81 8.80 1.29
N ALA A 211 -3.20 9.70 2.08
CA ALA A 211 -2.58 10.91 1.56
C ALA A 211 -1.32 10.60 0.73
N CYS A 212 -0.44 9.68 1.18
CA CYS A 212 0.77 9.26 0.44
C CYS A 212 0.40 8.76 -0.95
N ARG A 213 -0.59 7.87 -1.03
CA ARG A 213 -1.11 7.33 -2.30
C ARG A 213 -1.77 8.40 -3.16
N ARG A 214 -2.57 9.31 -2.59
CA ARG A 214 -3.16 10.45 -3.33
C ARG A 214 -2.08 11.32 -3.97
N LEU A 215 -0.99 11.60 -3.26
CA LEU A 215 0.14 12.35 -3.79
C LEU A 215 0.86 11.57 -4.90
N LEU A 216 1.30 10.33 -4.64
CA LEU A 216 2.06 9.53 -5.63
C LEU A 216 1.29 9.38 -6.96
N LEU A 217 -0.02 9.15 -6.92
CA LEU A 217 -0.86 9.04 -8.11
C LEU A 217 -1.00 10.36 -8.90
N ARG A 218 -0.62 11.48 -8.30
CA ARG A 218 -0.65 12.84 -8.85
C ARG A 218 0.72 13.34 -9.29
N LEU A 219 1.81 12.69 -8.92
CA LEU A 219 3.16 13.02 -9.39
C LEU A 219 3.47 12.35 -10.76
N PRO A 220 4.60 12.67 -11.42
CA PRO A 220 5.03 11.98 -12.63
C PRO A 220 5.32 10.48 -12.40
N PRO A 221 4.91 9.56 -13.29
CA PRO A 221 5.17 8.13 -13.13
C PRO A 221 6.63 7.69 -13.13
N SER A 222 7.55 8.54 -13.59
CA SER A 222 9.01 8.34 -13.50
C SER A 222 9.47 8.04 -12.07
N ILE A 223 8.89 8.73 -11.08
CA ILE A 223 9.28 8.63 -9.68
C ILE A 223 9.15 7.20 -9.12
N LEU A 224 8.25 6.37 -9.64
CA LEU A 224 8.09 4.99 -9.17
C LEU A 224 9.12 4.00 -9.75
N VAL A 225 9.85 4.39 -10.80
CA VAL A 225 10.76 3.52 -11.60
C VAL A 225 12.09 4.23 -11.94
N GLY A 226 12.43 5.29 -11.21
CA GLY A 226 13.69 6.02 -11.30
C GLY A 226 13.92 6.84 -12.57
N GLY A 227 14.79 7.86 -12.44
CA GLY A 227 15.36 8.57 -13.58
C GLY A 227 16.57 7.83 -14.14
N LEU A 228 16.50 7.38 -15.40
CA LEU A 228 17.64 6.78 -16.09
C LEU A 228 18.49 7.85 -16.79
N GLN A 229 19.66 8.14 -16.23
CA GLN A 229 20.77 8.79 -16.96
C GLN A 229 22.06 7.97 -16.83
N ALA A 230 22.93 8.07 -17.84
CA ALA A 230 23.80 6.97 -18.20
C ALA A 230 25.18 6.94 -17.49
N ARG A 231 25.33 6.03 -16.52
CA ARG A 231 26.55 5.21 -16.36
C ARG A 231 26.26 3.92 -15.57
N GLN A 232 27.05 2.88 -15.82
CA GLN A 232 26.90 1.57 -15.17
C GLN A 232 27.41 1.59 -13.72
N PRO A 233 26.96 0.64 -12.85
CA PRO A 233 26.08 -0.49 -13.14
C PRO A 233 24.71 -0.43 -12.44
N ILE A 234 23.66 -0.73 -13.20
CA ILE A 234 22.49 -1.56 -12.88
C ILE A 234 22.22 -1.83 -11.37
N ASN A 235 21.82 -0.82 -10.60
CA ASN A 235 21.15 -0.99 -9.31
C ASN A 235 19.61 -0.95 -9.52
N PRO A 236 18.77 -1.53 -8.64
CA PRO A 236 17.34 -1.68 -8.92
C PRO A 236 16.62 -0.33 -8.99
N LEU A 237 16.00 -0.04 -10.14
CA LEU A 237 15.33 1.22 -10.46
C LEU A 237 14.12 1.58 -9.56
N CYS A 238 13.76 0.70 -8.62
CA CYS A 238 12.51 0.76 -7.87
C CYS A 238 12.68 0.57 -6.35
N GLU A 239 13.90 0.48 -5.79
CA GLU A 239 14.14 0.06 -4.39
C GLU A 239 13.23 0.77 -3.37
N ASP A 240 13.17 2.10 -3.39
CA ASP A 240 12.32 2.87 -2.46
C ASP A 240 10.82 2.62 -2.66
N PHE A 241 10.36 2.43 -3.90
CA PHE A 241 8.96 2.12 -4.18
C PHE A 241 8.61 0.68 -3.78
N PHE A 242 9.52 -0.27 -4.02
CA PHE A 242 9.38 -1.66 -3.55
C PHE A 242 9.35 -1.70 -2.02
N HIS A 243 10.21 -0.95 -1.33
CA HIS A 243 10.14 -0.80 0.12
C HIS A 243 8.78 -0.24 0.55
N LEU A 244 8.31 0.87 -0.04
CA LEU A 244 7.02 1.46 0.33
C LEU A 244 5.84 0.51 0.07
N VAL A 245 5.89 -0.27 -1.01
CA VAL A 245 4.87 -1.28 -1.32
C VAL A 245 4.88 -2.40 -0.29
N ASN A 246 6.06 -2.97 -0.01
CA ASN A 246 6.21 -4.09 0.92
C ASN A 246 5.96 -3.70 2.38
N SER A 247 6.34 -2.50 2.83
CA SER A 247 6.18 -2.09 4.23
C SER A 247 4.85 -1.38 4.54
N GLU A 248 4.14 -0.87 3.52
CA GLU A 248 2.91 -0.09 3.75
C GLU A 248 1.77 -0.38 2.75
N LEU A 249 2.00 -0.27 1.43
CA LEU A 249 0.87 -0.28 0.48
C LEU A 249 0.23 -1.65 0.31
N ARG A 250 0.94 -2.76 0.59
CA ARG A 250 0.35 -4.09 0.64
C ARG A 250 -0.80 -4.21 1.65
N ASN A 251 -0.73 -3.44 2.74
CA ASN A 251 -1.76 -3.37 3.79
C ASN A 251 -3.05 -2.64 3.36
N PHE A 252 -3.10 -2.12 2.12
CA PHE A 252 -4.29 -1.54 1.48
C PHE A 252 -4.86 -2.42 0.34
N SER A 253 -4.39 -3.66 0.21
CA SER A 253 -4.81 -4.60 -0.86
C SER A 253 -6.20 -5.16 -0.61
N SER A 254 -7.22 -4.58 -1.26
CA SER A 254 -8.63 -4.97 -1.11
C SER A 254 -9.04 -6.28 -1.81
N GLN A 255 -8.10 -7.01 -2.43
CA GLN A 255 -8.37 -8.24 -3.19
C GLN A 255 -7.37 -9.38 -2.91
N GLY A 256 -7.06 -9.66 -1.64
CA GLY A 256 -6.37 -10.90 -1.24
C GLY A 256 -4.95 -11.06 -1.82
N GLY A 257 -4.13 -10.00 -1.79
CA GLY A 257 -2.78 -9.99 -2.35
C GLY A 257 -2.64 -9.29 -3.71
N ALA A 258 -3.48 -8.28 -3.97
CA ALA A 258 -3.34 -7.36 -5.10
C ALA A 258 -3.58 -5.90 -4.67
N LEU A 259 -2.68 -5.01 -5.10
CA LEU A 259 -2.83 -3.56 -5.04
C LEU A 259 -3.97 -3.10 -5.98
N THR A 260 -4.37 -1.85 -5.82
CA THR A 260 -5.45 -1.24 -6.61
C THR A 260 -5.01 -0.87 -8.03
N HIS A 261 -5.99 -0.81 -8.95
CA HIS A 261 -5.75 -0.56 -10.38
C HIS A 261 -5.00 0.76 -10.66
N ASP A 262 -5.28 1.80 -9.90
CA ASP A 262 -4.68 3.14 -10.03
C ASP A 262 -3.16 3.14 -9.79
N ILE A 263 -2.68 2.56 -8.69
CA ILE A 263 -1.24 2.48 -8.41
C ILE A 263 -0.54 1.48 -9.34
N THR A 264 -1.23 0.39 -9.68
CA THR A 264 -0.73 -0.61 -10.64
C THR A 264 -0.48 0.01 -12.02
N ILE A 265 -1.49 0.67 -12.61
CA ILE A 265 -1.34 1.31 -13.93
C ILE A 265 -0.37 2.51 -13.89
N HIS A 266 -0.20 3.15 -12.73
CA HIS A 266 0.79 4.22 -12.55
C HIS A 266 2.22 3.65 -12.61
N PHE A 267 2.53 2.56 -11.89
CA PHE A 267 3.82 1.88 -11.97
C PHE A 267 4.15 1.44 -13.41
N PHE A 268 3.22 0.78 -14.10
CA PHE A 268 3.44 0.36 -15.50
C PHE A 268 3.57 1.54 -16.49
N ARG A 269 3.03 2.72 -16.18
CA ARG A 269 3.31 3.95 -16.94
C ARG A 269 4.72 4.48 -16.66
N GLY A 270 5.21 4.35 -15.44
CA GLY A 270 6.60 4.64 -15.06
C GLY A 270 7.58 3.76 -15.81
N LEU A 271 7.33 2.44 -15.85
CA LEU A 271 8.13 1.48 -16.60
C LEU A 271 8.22 1.83 -18.09
N LEU A 272 7.07 2.14 -18.72
CA LEU A 272 7.02 2.61 -20.12
C LEU A 272 7.69 3.97 -20.34
N ASN A 273 8.01 4.72 -19.29
CA ASN A 273 8.80 5.95 -19.36
C ASN A 273 10.30 5.68 -19.17
N ALA A 274 10.69 4.89 -18.17
CA ALA A 274 12.08 4.46 -17.95
C ALA A 274 12.64 3.74 -19.19
N CYS A 275 11.93 2.74 -19.73
CA CYS A 275 12.32 2.05 -20.97
C CYS A 275 12.58 3.00 -22.15
N ALA A 276 11.95 4.17 -22.19
CA ALA A 276 12.08 5.12 -23.31
C ALA A 276 13.22 6.14 -23.15
N HIS A 277 13.78 6.27 -21.96
CA HIS A 277 15.02 7.03 -21.71
C HIS A 277 16.25 6.10 -21.62
N SER A 278 16.01 4.78 -21.65
CA SER A 278 17.05 3.75 -21.68
C SER A 278 17.64 3.53 -23.08
N HIS A 279 18.89 3.06 -23.15
CA HIS A 279 19.51 2.61 -24.40
C HIS A 279 18.97 1.26 -24.90
N ASP A 280 18.47 0.40 -24.00
CA ASP A 280 17.79 -0.86 -24.35
C ASP A 280 16.45 -0.96 -23.60
N PRO A 281 15.33 -0.64 -24.28
CA PRO A 281 14.00 -0.70 -23.70
C PRO A 281 13.59 -2.11 -23.25
N LEU A 282 14.04 -3.16 -23.95
CA LEU A 282 13.67 -4.56 -23.68
C LEU A 282 14.42 -5.08 -22.46
N LEU A 283 15.72 -4.83 -22.37
CA LEU A 283 16.53 -5.17 -21.19
C LEU A 283 16.01 -4.42 -19.96
N THR A 284 15.74 -3.11 -20.08
CA THR A 284 15.20 -2.30 -18.98
C THR A 284 13.86 -2.82 -18.48
N ALA A 285 12.95 -3.19 -19.39
CA ALA A 285 11.67 -3.78 -19.03
C ALA A 285 11.82 -5.13 -18.32
N ASN A 286 12.65 -6.03 -18.89
CA ASN A 286 12.85 -7.37 -18.33
C ASN A 286 13.53 -7.29 -16.96
N LEU A 287 14.62 -6.53 -16.79
CA LEU A 287 15.32 -6.40 -15.51
C LEU A 287 14.40 -5.86 -14.40
N THR A 288 13.61 -4.82 -14.70
CA THR A 288 12.69 -4.24 -13.72
C THR A 288 11.59 -5.23 -13.31
N LEU A 289 11.07 -6.03 -14.25
CA LEU A 289 10.02 -7.02 -13.99
C LEU A 289 10.56 -8.31 -13.33
N THR A 290 11.81 -8.69 -13.59
CA THR A 290 12.52 -9.72 -12.84
C THR A 290 12.77 -9.27 -11.40
N GLY A 291 13.18 -8.01 -11.19
CA GLY A 291 13.24 -7.40 -9.85
C GLY A 291 11.88 -7.41 -9.14
N CYS A 292 10.77 -7.18 -9.87
CA CYS A 292 9.44 -7.36 -9.30
C CYS A 292 9.19 -8.81 -8.85
N GLN A 293 9.69 -9.85 -9.54
CA GLN A 293 9.45 -11.25 -9.14
C GLN A 293 10.11 -11.63 -7.81
N THR A 294 11.29 -11.08 -7.52
CA THR A 294 12.06 -11.36 -6.30
C THR A 294 11.75 -10.38 -5.17
N GLU A 295 11.69 -9.09 -5.47
CA GLU A 295 11.64 -8.02 -4.45
C GLU A 295 10.24 -7.52 -4.16
N CYS A 296 9.37 -7.41 -5.17
CA CYS A 296 8.03 -6.82 -5.02
C CYS A 296 6.95 -7.60 -5.82
N PRO A 297 6.75 -8.90 -5.52
CA PRO A 297 5.92 -9.79 -6.35
C PRO A 297 4.45 -9.35 -6.42
N ILE A 298 4.01 -8.53 -5.46
CA ILE A 298 2.64 -8.00 -5.42
C ILE A 298 2.34 -7.05 -6.59
N LEU A 299 3.33 -6.41 -7.20
CA LEU A 299 3.12 -5.62 -8.43
C LEU A 299 2.69 -6.50 -9.60
N LEU A 300 3.14 -7.77 -9.65
CA LEU A 300 2.81 -8.72 -10.70
C LEU A 300 1.48 -9.42 -10.44
N THR A 301 1.16 -9.79 -9.20
CA THR A 301 -0.21 -10.26 -8.87
C THR A 301 -1.25 -9.17 -9.16
N SER A 302 -0.92 -7.91 -8.87
CA SER A 302 -1.77 -6.76 -9.23
C SER A 302 -1.91 -6.60 -10.75
N ALA A 303 -0.82 -6.77 -11.51
CA ALA A 303 -0.87 -6.77 -12.97
C ALA A 303 -1.83 -7.84 -13.52
N LEU A 304 -1.85 -9.03 -12.91
CA LEU A 304 -2.73 -10.13 -13.28
C LEU A 304 -4.19 -9.90 -12.84
N ALA A 305 -4.42 -9.34 -11.66
CA ALA A 305 -5.74 -8.95 -11.18
C ALA A 305 -6.41 -7.94 -12.13
N TRP A 306 -5.64 -6.95 -12.61
CA TRP A 306 -6.11 -5.88 -13.50
C TRP A 306 -5.78 -6.09 -14.99
N TRP A 307 -5.36 -7.29 -15.39
CA TRP A 307 -4.79 -7.55 -16.73
C TRP A 307 -5.69 -7.08 -17.88
N SER A 308 -7.00 -7.31 -17.78
CA SER A 308 -8.00 -6.94 -18.79
C SER A 308 -8.13 -5.43 -19.07
N SER A 309 -7.68 -4.56 -18.17
CA SER A 309 -7.57 -3.10 -18.42
C SER A 309 -6.12 -2.66 -18.70
N LEU A 310 -5.13 -3.44 -18.25
CA LEU A 310 -3.71 -3.12 -18.37
C LEU A 310 -3.13 -3.53 -19.75
N GLU A 311 -3.44 -4.72 -20.24
CA GLU A 311 -2.94 -5.28 -21.51
C GLU A 311 -3.11 -4.35 -22.72
N PRO A 312 -4.31 -3.83 -23.04
CA PRO A 312 -4.47 -2.95 -24.22
C PRO A 312 -3.70 -1.63 -24.08
N VAL A 313 -3.49 -1.13 -22.85
CA VAL A 313 -2.70 0.08 -22.59
C VAL A 313 -1.20 -0.19 -22.75
N LEU A 314 -0.71 -1.34 -22.28
CA LEU A 314 0.67 -1.77 -22.46
C LEU A 314 0.97 -2.03 -23.94
N GLN A 315 0.20 -2.88 -24.63
CA GLN A 315 0.46 -3.26 -26.02
C GLN A 315 0.41 -2.07 -26.98
N SER A 316 -0.59 -1.18 -26.84
CA SER A 316 -0.73 -0.02 -27.72
C SER A 316 0.40 0.99 -27.54
N ARG A 317 0.80 1.28 -26.29
CA ARG A 317 1.94 2.17 -26.00
C ARG A 317 3.27 1.55 -26.42
N TRP A 318 3.49 0.27 -26.15
CA TRP A 318 4.72 -0.44 -26.52
C TRP A 318 4.91 -0.46 -28.03
N ARG A 319 3.89 -0.91 -28.78
CA ARG A 319 3.92 -0.96 -30.25
C ARG A 319 4.12 0.43 -30.86
N LYS A 320 3.48 1.47 -30.32
CA LYS A 320 3.64 2.86 -30.79
C LYS A 320 5.03 3.45 -30.50
N ARG A 321 5.67 3.12 -29.36
CA ARG A 321 6.92 3.75 -28.92
C ARG A 321 8.18 2.98 -29.34
N PHE A 322 8.11 1.65 -29.47
CA PHE A 322 9.27 0.79 -29.69
C PHE A 322 9.18 -0.13 -30.93
N GLN A 323 8.01 -0.22 -31.57
CA GLN A 323 7.78 -0.97 -32.83
C GLN A 323 8.18 -2.47 -32.83
N GLY A 324 8.43 -3.06 -31.66
CA GLY A 324 8.86 -4.46 -31.50
C GLY A 324 7.87 -5.36 -30.74
N PRO A 325 8.24 -6.64 -30.50
CA PRO A 325 7.50 -7.54 -29.62
C PRO A 325 7.52 -7.02 -28.17
N LEU A 326 6.61 -7.53 -27.33
CA LEU A 326 6.61 -7.19 -25.90
C LEU A 326 7.87 -7.75 -25.20
N PRO A 327 8.31 -7.14 -24.08
CA PRO A 327 9.29 -7.73 -23.17
C PRO A 327 8.90 -9.14 -22.72
N LEU A 328 9.89 -10.02 -22.52
CA LEU A 328 9.69 -11.42 -22.13
C LEU A 328 8.85 -11.56 -20.86
N GLU A 329 9.13 -10.74 -19.84
CA GLU A 329 8.39 -10.80 -18.58
C GLU A 329 6.93 -10.30 -18.73
N LEU A 330 6.63 -9.43 -19.71
CA LEU A 330 5.24 -9.08 -20.06
C LEU A 330 4.56 -10.17 -20.91
N GLN A 331 5.31 -10.91 -21.73
CA GLN A 331 4.79 -12.08 -22.44
C GLN A 331 4.40 -13.18 -21.44
N ARG A 332 5.21 -13.47 -20.42
CA ARG A 332 4.87 -14.45 -19.36
C ARG A 332 3.56 -14.13 -18.62
N LEU A 333 3.30 -12.84 -18.32
CA LEU A 333 2.02 -12.43 -17.73
C LEU A 333 0.84 -12.68 -18.68
N GLN A 334 1.03 -12.45 -19.98
CA GLN A 334 0.03 -12.74 -21.02
C GLN A 334 -0.21 -14.25 -21.18
N GLU A 335 0.85 -15.06 -21.17
CA GLU A 335 0.81 -16.53 -21.23
C GLU A 335 0.07 -17.10 -20.01
N ALA A 336 0.34 -16.62 -18.81
CA ALA A 336 -0.34 -17.04 -17.59
C ALA A 336 -1.86 -16.70 -17.62
N GLN A 337 -2.23 -15.55 -18.19
CA GLN A 337 -3.64 -15.17 -18.38
C GLN A 337 -4.33 -16.00 -19.46
N GLN A 338 -3.62 -16.34 -20.55
CA GLN A 338 -4.14 -17.23 -21.58
C GLN A 338 -4.27 -18.67 -21.06
N PHE A 339 -3.32 -19.15 -20.25
CA PHE A 339 -3.40 -20.42 -19.53
C PHE A 339 -4.63 -20.49 -18.62
N ALA A 340 -4.82 -19.48 -17.76
CA ALA A 340 -5.99 -19.37 -16.89
C ALA A 340 -7.31 -19.36 -17.68
N SER A 341 -7.36 -18.61 -18.80
CA SER A 341 -8.52 -18.55 -19.69
C SER A 341 -8.80 -19.89 -20.39
N ASN A 342 -7.76 -20.59 -20.85
CA ASN A 342 -7.85 -21.90 -21.49
C ASN A 342 -8.31 -22.99 -20.51
N PHE A 343 -7.83 -22.93 -19.25
CA PHE A 343 -8.27 -23.81 -18.16
C PHE A 343 -9.78 -23.64 -17.91
N LEU A 344 -10.25 -22.40 -17.77
CA LEU A 344 -11.67 -22.09 -17.55
C LEU A 344 -12.56 -22.48 -18.73
N ALA A 345 -12.12 -22.21 -19.97
CA ALA A 345 -12.95 -22.41 -21.16
C ALA A 345 -13.07 -23.87 -21.61
N ARG A 346 -12.02 -24.68 -21.41
CA ARG A 346 -11.93 -26.05 -21.97
C ARG A 346 -11.28 -27.11 -21.07
N GLY A 347 -10.84 -26.77 -19.86
CA GLY A 347 -10.09 -27.70 -19.01
C GLY A 347 -8.75 -28.12 -19.63
N SER A 348 -8.05 -27.16 -20.27
CA SER A 348 -6.86 -27.46 -21.07
C SER A 348 -5.75 -28.20 -20.31
N THR A 349 -5.12 -29.16 -20.99
CA THR A 349 -3.96 -29.95 -20.54
C THR A 349 -2.61 -29.26 -20.76
N SER A 350 -2.55 -28.06 -21.35
CA SER A 350 -1.28 -27.34 -21.57
C SER A 350 -0.47 -27.18 -20.27
N PRO A 351 0.87 -27.37 -20.26
CA PRO A 351 1.67 -27.11 -19.08
C PRO A 351 1.53 -25.65 -18.64
N ALA A 352 1.69 -25.39 -17.33
CA ALA A 352 1.62 -24.03 -16.81
C ALA A 352 2.89 -23.25 -17.22
N PRO A 353 2.78 -22.01 -17.73
CA PRO A 353 3.95 -21.18 -18.00
C PRO A 353 4.67 -20.81 -16.70
N ASN A 354 6.00 -20.74 -16.76
CA ASN A 354 6.83 -20.45 -15.60
C ASN A 354 7.01 -18.94 -15.36
N PRO A 355 7.10 -18.47 -14.10
CA PRO A 355 7.13 -19.27 -12.86
C PRO A 355 5.73 -19.71 -12.38
N ALA A 356 5.64 -20.90 -11.78
CA ALA A 356 4.40 -21.52 -11.30
C ALA A 356 3.48 -20.58 -10.48
N TRP A 357 4.03 -19.75 -9.58
CA TRP A 357 3.24 -18.84 -8.74
C TRP A 357 2.52 -17.72 -9.55
N VAL A 358 3.08 -17.29 -10.69
CA VAL A 358 2.45 -16.32 -11.61
C VAL A 358 1.25 -16.97 -12.31
N SER A 359 1.39 -18.23 -12.76
CA SER A 359 0.30 -19.02 -13.32
C SER A 359 -0.81 -19.32 -12.31
N ALA A 360 -0.45 -19.60 -11.06
CA ALA A 360 -1.41 -19.76 -9.96
C ALA A 360 -2.18 -18.46 -9.66
N ALA A 361 -1.49 -17.32 -9.59
CA ALA A 361 -2.11 -16.01 -9.38
C ALA A 361 -3.09 -15.67 -10.51
N ALA A 362 -2.68 -15.87 -11.77
CA ALA A 362 -3.54 -15.65 -12.94
C ALA A 362 -4.80 -16.54 -12.89
N LEU A 363 -4.64 -17.82 -12.56
CA LEU A 363 -5.75 -18.76 -12.42
C LEU A 363 -6.69 -18.39 -11.27
N HIS A 364 -6.16 -18.01 -10.10
CA HIS A 364 -6.97 -17.53 -8.96
C HIS A 364 -7.82 -16.32 -9.36
N PHE A 365 -7.22 -15.25 -9.91
CA PHE A 365 -7.98 -14.06 -10.30
C PHE A 365 -8.99 -14.33 -11.43
N ALA A 366 -8.69 -15.24 -12.35
CA ALA A 366 -9.63 -15.64 -13.40
C ALA A 366 -10.81 -16.45 -12.85
N VAL A 367 -10.56 -17.40 -11.94
CA VAL A 367 -11.61 -18.18 -11.25
C VAL A 367 -12.53 -17.25 -10.45
N LYS A 368 -11.95 -16.31 -9.70
CA LYS A 368 -12.65 -15.31 -8.86
C LYS A 368 -13.54 -14.35 -9.66
N LYS A 369 -13.13 -13.94 -10.86
CA LYS A 369 -13.95 -13.11 -11.78
C LYS A 369 -15.18 -13.86 -12.31
N VAL A 370 -15.05 -15.17 -12.53
CA VAL A 370 -16.14 -16.02 -13.03
C VAL A 370 -16.93 -16.57 -11.84
N LYS A 371 -18.07 -15.92 -11.52
CA LYS A 371 -18.99 -16.24 -10.39
C LYS A 371 -19.73 -17.59 -10.54
N THR A 372 -19.01 -18.68 -10.72
CA THR A 372 -19.55 -20.04 -10.92
C THR A 372 -19.08 -20.94 -9.78
N GLU A 373 -20.02 -21.55 -9.07
CA GLU A 373 -19.76 -22.26 -7.82
C GLU A 373 -19.24 -23.69 -8.06
N GLY A 374 -18.29 -24.13 -7.22
CA GLY A 374 -17.91 -25.54 -7.03
C GLY A 374 -17.01 -26.20 -8.10
N ALA A 375 -16.19 -27.15 -7.63
CA ALA A 375 -15.58 -28.25 -8.38
C ALA A 375 -14.72 -27.87 -9.61
N ARG A 376 -14.14 -26.66 -9.64
CA ARG A 376 -13.13 -26.29 -10.65
C ARG A 376 -11.72 -26.75 -10.28
N TRP A 377 -11.39 -26.87 -9.00
CA TRP A 377 -10.05 -27.25 -8.54
C TRP A 377 -9.73 -28.74 -8.70
N LEU A 378 -10.75 -29.61 -8.71
CA LEU A 378 -10.59 -31.04 -9.01
C LEU A 378 -10.12 -31.32 -10.46
N LYS A 379 -10.08 -30.31 -11.34
CA LYS A 379 -9.55 -30.41 -12.71
C LYS A 379 -8.06 -30.04 -12.82
N LEU A 380 -7.39 -29.81 -11.68
CA LEU A 380 -5.92 -29.76 -11.61
C LEU A 380 -5.38 -31.20 -11.58
N ASP A 381 -5.44 -31.85 -12.75
CA ASP A 381 -4.95 -33.21 -12.93
C ASP A 381 -3.40 -33.27 -12.91
N CYS A 382 -2.86 -34.49 -12.85
CA CYS A 382 -1.61 -34.97 -12.24
C CYS A 382 -0.27 -34.22 -12.45
N GLU A 383 -0.18 -33.15 -13.25
CA GLU A 383 1.10 -32.52 -13.65
C GLU A 383 1.31 -31.09 -13.09
N ARG A 384 0.55 -30.67 -12.06
CA ARG A 384 0.46 -29.25 -11.65
C ARG A 384 0.60 -29.00 -10.14
N GLU A 385 1.34 -29.84 -9.44
CA GLU A 385 1.54 -29.76 -7.99
C GLU A 385 2.20 -28.43 -7.56
N GLU A 386 3.12 -27.89 -8.37
CA GLU A 386 3.76 -26.57 -8.18
C GLU A 386 2.76 -25.39 -8.10
N LEU A 387 1.55 -25.54 -8.67
CA LEU A 387 0.51 -24.51 -8.57
C LEU A 387 -0.26 -24.57 -7.24
N LEU A 388 -0.32 -25.74 -6.59
CA LEU A 388 -1.28 -25.99 -5.50
C LEU A 388 -0.98 -25.15 -4.25
N VAL A 389 0.30 -25.03 -3.85
CA VAL A 389 0.69 -24.24 -2.68
C VAL A 389 0.45 -22.74 -2.90
N PRO A 390 0.86 -22.11 -4.01
CA PRO A 390 0.45 -20.73 -4.32
C PRO A 390 -1.07 -20.53 -4.46
N LEU A 391 -1.82 -21.47 -5.07
CA LEU A 391 -3.29 -21.39 -5.15
C LEU A 391 -3.95 -21.43 -3.77
N PHE A 392 -3.45 -22.28 -2.88
CA PHE A 392 -3.94 -22.37 -1.50
C PHE A 392 -3.63 -21.09 -0.73
N PHE A 393 -2.42 -20.52 -0.88
CA PHE A 393 -2.06 -19.21 -0.34
C PHE A 393 -3.04 -18.10 -0.77
N PHE A 394 -3.31 -17.93 -2.07
CA PHE A 394 -4.28 -16.92 -2.52
C PHE A 394 -5.71 -17.20 -2.03
N SER A 395 -6.08 -18.47 -1.86
CA SER A 395 -7.38 -18.85 -1.28
C SER A 395 -7.49 -18.47 0.20
N LEU A 396 -6.44 -18.71 0.98
CA LEU A 396 -6.33 -18.28 2.39
C LEU A 396 -6.38 -16.74 2.51
N MET A 397 -5.71 -16.01 1.62
CA MET A 397 -5.78 -14.55 1.58
C MET A 397 -7.20 -14.04 1.29
N ASP A 398 -7.99 -14.75 0.48
CA ASP A 398 -9.39 -14.40 0.23
C ASP A 398 -10.33 -14.77 1.38
N LEU A 399 -10.10 -15.91 2.05
CA LEU A 399 -10.81 -16.27 3.29
C LEU A 399 -10.62 -15.16 4.33
N LEU A 400 -9.38 -14.76 4.60
CA LEU A 400 -9.07 -13.68 5.54
C LEU A 400 -9.64 -12.33 5.09
N SER A 401 -9.63 -12.05 3.78
CA SER A 401 -10.27 -10.83 3.24
C SER A 401 -11.79 -10.82 3.49
N SER A 402 -12.48 -11.96 3.41
CA SER A 402 -13.92 -12.07 3.70
C SER A 402 -14.28 -11.85 5.17
N HIS A 403 -13.34 -12.10 6.09
CA HIS A 403 -13.49 -11.79 7.52
C HIS A 403 -13.18 -10.33 7.87
N LEU A 404 -12.30 -9.67 7.11
CA LEU A 404 -11.87 -8.29 7.35
C LEU A 404 -12.74 -7.25 6.64
N ILE A 405 -13.24 -7.56 5.45
CA ILE A 405 -14.05 -6.67 4.63
C ILE A 405 -15.32 -7.43 4.20
N PRO A 406 -16.36 -7.48 5.06
CA PRO A 406 -17.64 -8.11 4.75
C PRO A 406 -18.46 -7.28 3.76
N ASN A 407 -17.96 -7.17 2.52
CA ASN A 407 -18.72 -6.74 1.35
C ASN A 407 -19.55 -7.91 0.82
N ASP A 408 -20.70 -7.62 0.18
CA ASP A 408 -21.64 -8.61 -0.43
C ASP A 408 -21.06 -9.46 -1.59
N THR A 409 -19.73 -9.51 -1.75
CA THR A 409 -19.04 -10.15 -2.87
C THR A 409 -18.59 -11.60 -2.61
N ILE A 410 -18.25 -11.96 -1.37
CA ILE A 410 -17.73 -13.29 -1.00
C ILE A 410 -18.24 -13.65 0.41
N ASP A 411 -19.13 -14.63 0.51
CA ASP A 411 -19.53 -15.20 1.79
C ASP A 411 -18.36 -15.99 2.42
N PRO A 412 -18.01 -15.78 3.71
CA PRO A 412 -16.97 -16.57 4.39
C PRO A 412 -17.07 -18.10 4.21
N PRO A 413 -18.24 -18.77 4.33
CA PRO A 413 -18.33 -20.22 4.08
C PRO A 413 -17.98 -20.62 2.63
N LYS A 414 -18.16 -19.74 1.63
CA LYS A 414 -17.71 -20.02 0.25
C LYS A 414 -16.19 -19.92 0.13
N ALA A 415 -15.55 -19.03 0.88
CA ALA A 415 -14.09 -18.95 0.94
C ALA A 415 -13.49 -20.15 1.69
N VAL A 416 -14.12 -20.62 2.79
CA VAL A 416 -13.75 -21.88 3.47
C VAL A 416 -13.86 -23.06 2.51
N ASN A 417 -14.98 -23.22 1.80
CA ASN A 417 -15.17 -24.28 0.80
C ASN A 417 -14.12 -24.22 -0.33
N THR A 418 -13.75 -23.02 -0.78
CA THR A 418 -12.70 -22.82 -1.79
C THR A 418 -11.34 -23.28 -1.28
N CYS A 419 -10.99 -22.92 -0.04
CA CYS A 419 -9.77 -23.39 0.62
C CYS A 419 -9.78 -24.92 0.81
N ALA A 420 -10.92 -25.50 1.19
CA ALA A 420 -11.10 -26.93 1.38
C ALA A 420 -10.95 -27.75 0.08
N GLU A 421 -11.48 -27.27 -1.06
CA GLU A 421 -11.28 -27.93 -2.36
C GLU A 421 -9.78 -28.00 -2.75
N VAL A 422 -9.01 -26.94 -2.50
CA VAL A 422 -7.57 -26.93 -2.80
C VAL A 422 -6.78 -27.75 -1.78
N LEU A 423 -7.14 -27.67 -0.49
CA LEU A 423 -6.54 -28.45 0.59
C LEU A 423 -6.72 -29.96 0.40
N GLU A 424 -7.90 -30.42 -0.05
CA GLU A 424 -8.10 -31.84 -0.36
C GLU A 424 -7.21 -32.28 -1.54
N CYS A 425 -6.99 -31.42 -2.54
CA CYS A 425 -6.04 -31.71 -3.61
C CYS A 425 -4.58 -31.77 -3.11
N LEU A 426 -4.17 -30.89 -2.19
CA LEU A 426 -2.85 -30.93 -1.54
C LEU A 426 -2.65 -32.22 -0.73
N GLN A 427 -3.60 -32.56 0.14
CA GLN A 427 -3.59 -33.79 0.94
C GLN A 427 -3.50 -35.04 0.04
N ARG A 428 -4.36 -35.14 -0.98
CA ARG A 428 -4.42 -36.27 -1.91
C ARG A 428 -3.12 -36.47 -2.72
N ARG A 429 -2.30 -35.43 -2.88
CA ARG A 429 -0.98 -35.48 -3.54
C ARG A 429 0.20 -35.55 -2.55
N ARG A 430 -0.03 -35.37 -1.25
CA ARG A 430 1.01 -35.26 -0.20
C ARG A 430 2.02 -34.14 -0.46
N VAL A 431 1.57 -33.05 -1.07
CA VAL A 431 2.37 -31.83 -1.22
C VAL A 431 2.37 -31.10 0.12
N ASP A 432 3.55 -30.71 0.62
CA ASP A 432 3.65 -29.95 1.87
C ASP A 432 3.02 -28.55 1.71
N TRP A 433 1.99 -28.32 2.51
CA TRP A 433 1.23 -27.08 2.61
C TRP A 433 1.39 -26.39 3.97
N LEU A 434 2.03 -27.05 4.95
CA LEU A 434 2.22 -26.54 6.30
C LEU A 434 3.21 -25.37 6.34
N VAL A 435 4.13 -25.33 5.36
CA VAL A 435 5.02 -24.18 5.09
C VAL A 435 4.27 -22.84 5.01
N LEU A 436 3.01 -22.80 4.56
CA LEU A 436 2.21 -21.56 4.50
C LEU A 436 1.81 -21.00 5.87
N PHE A 437 1.92 -21.80 6.93
CA PHE A 437 1.67 -21.40 8.31
C PHE A 437 2.98 -21.18 9.10
N GLN A 438 4.12 -21.60 8.54
CA GLN A 438 5.46 -21.39 9.08
C GLN A 438 6.24 -20.25 8.40
N LEU A 439 5.61 -19.40 7.58
CA LEU A 439 6.27 -18.37 6.77
C LEU A 439 7.18 -17.44 7.62
N THR A 440 8.49 -17.49 7.38
CA THR A 440 9.48 -16.59 8.02
C THR A 440 10.23 -15.76 6.98
N GLU A 441 10.85 -14.65 7.41
CA GLU A 441 11.73 -13.84 6.56
C GLU A 441 13.09 -14.52 6.28
N THR A 442 13.40 -15.62 6.97
CA THR A 442 14.63 -16.40 6.82
C THR A 442 14.60 -17.44 5.70
N ASP A 443 13.42 -17.72 5.12
CA ASP A 443 13.25 -18.79 4.13
C ASP A 443 13.65 -18.36 2.71
N ALA A 444 14.81 -18.78 2.22
CA ALA A 444 15.36 -18.38 0.90
C ALA A 444 14.62 -18.95 -0.35
N GLY A 445 13.30 -19.17 -0.27
CA GLY A 445 12.50 -19.83 -1.32
C GLY A 445 11.07 -19.29 -1.45
N LEU A 446 10.15 -20.15 -1.87
CA LEU A 446 8.76 -19.79 -2.16
C LEU A 446 8.04 -19.16 -0.96
N GLY A 447 8.34 -19.60 0.28
CA GLY A 447 7.77 -19.05 1.51
C GLY A 447 7.95 -17.53 1.61
N HIS A 448 9.17 -17.02 1.49
CA HIS A 448 9.46 -15.58 1.54
C HIS A 448 8.84 -14.79 0.38
N LEU A 449 8.71 -15.39 -0.81
CA LEU A 449 7.99 -14.78 -1.93
C LEU A 449 6.50 -14.60 -1.59
N LEU A 450 5.85 -15.62 -1.02
CA LEU A 450 4.45 -15.56 -0.59
C LEU A 450 4.27 -14.62 0.62
N LEU A 451 5.24 -14.57 1.55
CA LEU A 451 5.26 -13.62 2.66
C LEU A 451 5.39 -12.16 2.18
N ARG A 452 6.08 -11.90 1.06
CA ARG A 452 6.10 -10.58 0.41
C ARG A 452 4.74 -10.21 -0.22
N LEU A 453 3.96 -11.19 -0.68
CA LEU A 453 2.58 -10.99 -1.17
C LEU A 453 1.55 -10.75 -0.08
N ALA A 454 1.75 -11.32 1.11
CA ALA A 454 0.79 -11.27 2.21
C ALA A 454 0.76 -9.88 2.89
N PRO A 455 -0.41 -9.23 3.05
CA PRO A 455 -0.57 -8.09 3.94
C PRO A 455 -0.32 -8.49 5.39
N ASP A 456 0.25 -7.59 6.21
CA ASP A 456 0.66 -7.89 7.59
C ASP A 456 -0.52 -8.35 8.46
N GLN A 457 -1.70 -7.77 8.24
CA GLN A 457 -2.93 -8.14 8.94
C GLN A 457 -3.44 -9.53 8.55
N HIS A 458 -3.21 -9.97 7.30
CA HIS A 458 -3.55 -11.32 6.85
C HIS A 458 -2.54 -12.33 7.41
N THR A 459 -1.24 -12.02 7.39
CA THR A 459 -0.20 -12.85 8.02
C THR A 459 -0.47 -13.06 9.51
N LYS A 460 -0.84 -11.99 10.23
CA LYS A 460 -1.30 -12.06 11.62
C LYS A 460 -2.49 -13.01 11.81
N LEU A 461 -3.47 -12.97 10.90
CA LEU A 461 -4.70 -13.75 11.01
C LEU A 461 -4.63 -15.17 10.42
N LEU A 462 -3.47 -15.64 9.94
CA LEU A 462 -3.29 -17.04 9.48
C LEU A 462 -3.82 -18.11 10.47
N PRO A 463 -3.72 -17.97 11.81
CA PRO A 463 -4.34 -18.90 12.75
C PRO A 463 -5.86 -19.01 12.65
N LEU A 464 -6.56 -17.91 12.33
CA LEU A 464 -8.00 -17.89 12.10
C LEU A 464 -8.35 -18.76 10.89
N ALA A 465 -7.58 -18.64 9.81
CA ALA A 465 -7.77 -19.43 8.60
C ALA A 465 -7.39 -20.92 8.79
N PHE A 466 -6.32 -21.21 9.54
CA PHE A 466 -5.93 -22.58 9.88
C PHE A 466 -7.05 -23.32 10.61
N TYR A 467 -7.57 -22.73 11.69
CA TYR A 467 -8.62 -23.36 12.49
C TYR A 467 -10.00 -23.34 11.83
N SER A 468 -10.27 -22.39 10.92
CA SER A 468 -11.47 -22.43 10.06
C SER A 468 -11.50 -23.63 9.10
N LEU A 469 -10.41 -24.41 8.99
CA LEU A 469 -10.29 -25.59 8.12
C LEU A 469 -10.26 -26.92 8.90
N LEU A 470 -10.49 -26.93 10.22
CA LEU A 470 -10.51 -28.14 11.06
C LEU A 470 -11.30 -29.31 10.47
N SER A 471 -12.52 -29.06 9.99
CA SER A 471 -13.42 -30.05 9.38
C SER A 471 -12.94 -30.62 8.04
N HIS A 472 -11.81 -30.15 7.52
CA HIS A 472 -11.22 -30.52 6.23
C HIS A 472 -9.81 -31.13 6.36
N PHE A 473 -9.34 -31.38 7.58
CA PHE A 473 -8.15 -32.21 7.83
C PHE A 473 -8.57 -33.69 7.76
N LYS A 474 -8.24 -34.38 6.65
CA LYS A 474 -8.71 -35.74 6.33
C LYS A 474 -7.64 -36.84 6.31
N ASP A 475 -6.36 -36.48 6.34
CA ASP A 475 -5.26 -37.46 6.26
C ASP A 475 -4.66 -37.71 7.66
N ASP A 476 -5.18 -38.74 8.34
CA ASP A 476 -4.73 -39.18 9.66
C ASP A 476 -3.21 -39.47 9.71
N ALA A 477 -2.59 -39.82 8.58
CA ALA A 477 -1.15 -40.07 8.54
C ALA A 477 -0.35 -38.76 8.65
N ILE A 478 -0.78 -37.69 7.95
CA ILE A 478 -0.17 -36.34 8.04
C ILE A 478 -0.48 -35.71 9.39
N ILE A 479 -1.73 -35.81 9.85
CA ILE A 479 -2.18 -35.29 11.15
C ILE A 479 -1.41 -35.96 12.31
N GLY A 480 -1.09 -37.25 12.16
CA GLY A 480 -0.26 -38.01 13.10
C GLY A 480 1.23 -37.64 13.14
N GLU A 481 1.71 -36.68 12.34
CA GLU A 481 3.11 -36.26 12.34
C GLU A 481 3.42 -35.16 13.37
N GLU A 482 4.60 -35.24 13.98
CA GLU A 482 5.11 -34.24 14.93
C GLU A 482 5.28 -32.85 14.29
N ALA A 483 5.51 -32.78 12.97
CA ALA A 483 5.57 -31.53 12.22
C ALA A 483 4.20 -30.82 12.14
N PHE A 484 3.11 -31.58 11.89
CA PHE A 484 1.75 -31.06 11.93
C PHE A 484 1.38 -30.59 13.34
N LEU A 485 1.71 -31.38 14.37
CA LEU A 485 1.48 -31.00 15.77
C LEU A 485 2.21 -29.69 16.14
N ARG A 486 3.47 -29.53 15.71
CA ARG A 486 4.26 -28.30 15.93
C ARG A 486 3.58 -27.07 15.32
N VAL A 487 3.04 -27.17 14.10
CA VAL A 487 2.29 -26.08 13.45
C VAL A 487 0.98 -25.80 14.17
N ALA A 488 0.21 -26.82 14.50
CA ALA A 488 -1.08 -26.64 15.17
C ALA A 488 -0.90 -25.94 16.54
N VAL A 489 0.10 -26.34 17.35
CA VAL A 489 0.39 -25.68 18.64
C VAL A 489 0.81 -24.22 18.46
N ASP A 490 1.70 -23.91 17.50
CA ASP A 490 2.11 -22.54 17.21
C ASP A 490 0.94 -21.67 16.70
N MET A 491 0.11 -22.19 15.79
CA MET A 491 -1.12 -21.52 15.36
C MET A 491 -2.08 -21.29 16.54
N TYR A 492 -2.25 -22.26 17.44
CA TYR A 492 -3.14 -22.09 18.59
C TYR A 492 -2.68 -21.00 19.55
N LEU A 493 -1.39 -20.98 19.89
CA LEU A 493 -0.81 -19.94 20.74
C LEU A 493 -0.99 -18.55 20.09
N LYS A 494 -0.76 -18.43 18.78
CA LYS A 494 -1.04 -17.20 18.03
C LYS A 494 -2.54 -16.83 18.01
N LEU A 495 -3.46 -17.80 17.88
CA LEU A 495 -4.90 -17.58 17.93
C LEU A 495 -5.36 -17.03 19.30
N VAL A 496 -4.86 -17.62 20.40
CA VAL A 496 -5.12 -17.14 21.76
C VAL A 496 -4.54 -15.73 21.94
N GLN A 497 -3.36 -15.45 21.41
CA GLN A 497 -2.75 -14.11 21.45
C GLN A 497 -3.64 -13.05 20.78
N LEU A 498 -4.11 -13.28 19.55
CA LEU A 498 -4.99 -12.37 18.81
C LEU A 498 -6.30 -12.06 19.56
N PHE A 499 -6.76 -13.00 20.40
CA PHE A 499 -7.93 -12.81 21.25
C PHE A 499 -7.62 -11.97 22.50
N MET A 500 -6.50 -12.23 23.19
CA MET A 500 -6.04 -11.43 24.33
C MET A 500 -5.70 -9.99 23.95
N ASP A 501 -5.01 -9.80 22.81
CA ASP A 501 -4.66 -8.49 22.24
C ASP A 501 -5.89 -7.75 21.68
N GLY A 502 -7.05 -8.44 21.58
CA GLY A 502 -8.32 -7.87 21.16
C GLY A 502 -8.48 -7.63 19.66
N GLU A 503 -7.50 -8.01 18.82
CA GLU A 503 -7.53 -7.81 17.37
C GLU A 503 -8.68 -8.59 16.68
N THR A 504 -9.17 -9.67 17.30
CA THR A 504 -10.37 -10.41 16.86
C THR A 504 -11.67 -9.60 16.82
N ARG A 505 -11.71 -8.42 17.47
CA ARG A 505 -12.90 -7.52 17.42
C ARG A 505 -13.20 -6.99 16.01
N ALA A 506 -12.21 -6.96 15.11
CA ALA A 506 -12.42 -6.56 13.72
C ALA A 506 -13.32 -7.54 12.93
N VAL A 507 -13.38 -8.81 13.34
CA VAL A 507 -14.11 -9.88 12.63
C VAL A 507 -15.57 -10.02 13.12
N SER A 508 -15.95 -9.31 14.19
CA SER A 508 -17.16 -9.63 15.00
C SER A 508 -18.21 -8.50 15.11
N ALA A 509 -18.27 -7.59 14.14
CA ALA A 509 -19.31 -6.54 14.07
C ALA A 509 -19.73 -6.20 12.62
N PRO A 510 -20.98 -5.73 12.37
CA PRO A 510 -22.00 -5.37 13.34
C PRO A 510 -23.23 -6.31 13.37
N ALA A 511 -23.59 -6.80 14.55
CA ALA A 511 -24.89 -7.40 14.79
C ALA A 511 -25.99 -6.31 14.86
N SER A 512 -26.50 -5.87 13.70
CA SER A 512 -27.69 -5.00 13.64
C SER A 512 -28.46 -5.13 12.32
N ARG A 513 -29.81 -5.15 12.41
CA ARG A 513 -30.78 -5.23 11.30
C ARG A 513 -30.79 -6.51 10.42
N ARG A 514 -31.18 -7.65 11.01
CA ARG A 514 -32.17 -8.54 10.38
C ARG A 514 -33.24 -8.91 11.41
N PRO A 515 -34.55 -8.68 11.16
CA PRO A 515 -35.61 -9.24 11.97
C PRO A 515 -35.63 -10.77 11.83
N GLU A 516 -35.90 -11.46 12.93
CA GLU A 516 -35.90 -12.92 12.97
C GLU A 516 -37.16 -13.48 12.29
N LEU A 517 -36.98 -14.26 11.21
CA LEU A 517 -38.02 -15.09 10.62
C LEU A 517 -37.50 -16.52 10.45
N GLN A 518 -37.71 -17.28 11.52
CA GLN A 518 -37.83 -18.75 11.64
C GLN A 518 -37.12 -19.65 10.60
N GLY A 519 -36.26 -20.54 11.11
CA GLY A 519 -36.44 -21.95 10.80
C GLY A 519 -35.52 -22.59 9.75
N GLN A 520 -34.21 -22.44 9.86
CA GLN A 520 -33.27 -23.50 9.44
C GLN A 520 -31.92 -23.39 10.14
N SER A 521 -31.40 -24.54 10.59
CA SER A 521 -30.10 -24.66 11.26
C SER A 521 -28.97 -24.75 10.23
N SER A 522 -28.38 -23.60 9.91
CA SER A 522 -27.08 -23.50 9.25
C SER A 522 -26.07 -22.92 10.25
N PRO A 523 -24.83 -23.43 10.34
CA PRO A 523 -23.83 -22.85 11.23
C PRO A 523 -23.53 -21.41 10.79
N GLN A 524 -23.76 -20.44 11.69
CA GLN A 524 -23.28 -19.08 11.46
C GLN A 524 -21.74 -19.04 11.55
N PRO A 525 -21.07 -18.09 10.88
CA PRO A 525 -19.64 -17.85 11.08
C PRO A 525 -19.33 -17.74 12.58
N GLY A 526 -18.47 -18.64 13.07
CA GLY A 526 -18.37 -18.93 14.50
C GLY A 526 -17.94 -17.73 15.34
N ASN A 527 -18.45 -17.69 16.59
CA ASN A 527 -17.91 -16.80 17.61
C ASN A 527 -16.40 -17.11 17.79
N PRO A 528 -15.49 -16.14 17.85
CA PRO A 528 -14.06 -16.41 18.04
C PRO A 528 -13.76 -17.27 19.29
N VAL A 529 -14.60 -17.19 20.34
CA VAL A 529 -14.49 -18.06 21.53
C VAL A 529 -14.84 -19.53 21.22
N GLN A 530 -15.80 -19.78 20.32
CA GLN A 530 -16.12 -21.14 19.85
C GLN A 530 -14.93 -21.73 19.08
N LEU A 531 -14.34 -20.96 18.15
CA LEU A 531 -13.18 -21.42 17.38
C LEU A 531 -11.96 -21.74 18.27
N ILE A 532 -11.70 -20.93 19.30
CA ILE A 532 -10.64 -21.23 20.30
C ILE A 532 -10.97 -22.52 21.06
N THR A 533 -12.24 -22.74 21.41
CA THR A 533 -12.68 -23.96 22.11
C THR A 533 -12.52 -25.20 21.23
N GLU A 534 -12.92 -25.12 19.96
CA GLU A 534 -12.76 -26.18 18.96
C GLU A 534 -11.27 -26.48 18.68
N ALA A 535 -10.45 -25.43 18.54
CA ALA A 535 -9.00 -25.54 18.37
C ALA A 535 -8.32 -26.23 19.57
N ARG A 536 -8.71 -25.88 20.81
CA ARG A 536 -8.24 -26.55 22.02
C ARG A 536 -8.64 -28.02 22.04
N LEU A 537 -9.92 -28.32 21.82
CA LEU A 537 -10.43 -29.70 21.85
C LEU A 537 -9.75 -30.58 20.80
N PHE A 538 -9.51 -30.05 19.60
CA PHE A 538 -8.73 -30.71 18.56
C PHE A 538 -7.30 -31.00 19.03
N LEU A 539 -6.58 -30.00 19.58
CA LEU A 539 -5.22 -30.22 20.10
C LEU A 539 -5.17 -31.26 21.23
N LEU A 540 -6.09 -31.22 22.19
CA LEU A 540 -6.13 -32.18 23.30
C LEU A 540 -6.42 -33.61 22.82
N GLN A 541 -7.17 -33.78 21.72
CA GLN A 541 -7.34 -35.09 21.07
C GLN A 541 -6.11 -35.50 20.24
N LEU A 542 -5.41 -34.55 19.63
CA LEU A 542 -4.27 -34.76 18.74
C LEU A 542 -2.97 -35.12 19.48
N ILE A 543 -2.67 -34.43 20.59
CA ILE A 543 -1.43 -34.55 21.36
C ILE A 543 -1.10 -36.01 21.79
N PRO A 544 -2.08 -36.86 22.19
CA PRO A 544 -1.83 -38.27 22.46
C PRO A 544 -1.54 -39.13 21.22
N GLN A 545 -2.03 -38.72 20.03
CA GLN A 545 -2.05 -39.55 18.82
C GLN A 545 -0.81 -39.41 17.94
N CYS A 546 -0.21 -38.21 17.86
CA CYS A 546 0.95 -38.00 16.98
C CYS A 546 2.16 -38.86 17.37
N ARG A 547 2.96 -39.29 16.40
CA ARG A 547 4.17 -40.11 16.65
C ARG A 547 5.26 -39.31 17.35
N LYS A 548 5.88 -39.89 18.40
CA LYS A 548 7.01 -39.26 19.10
C LYS A 548 8.29 -39.44 18.32
N ASN A 549 8.55 -38.54 17.38
CA ASN A 549 9.85 -38.45 16.73
C ASN A 549 10.78 -37.58 17.60
N GLY A 550 11.98 -38.09 17.93
CA GLY A 550 12.97 -37.33 18.71
C GLY A 550 13.38 -36.02 18.03
N SER A 551 13.94 -35.10 18.83
CA SER A 551 14.40 -33.74 18.45
C SER A 551 13.35 -32.69 18.04
N SER A 552 12.06 -32.90 18.35
CA SER A 552 11.06 -31.81 18.33
C SER A 552 11.26 -30.85 19.50
N ASN A 553 11.78 -29.64 19.23
CA ASN A 553 11.89 -28.55 20.21
C ASN A 553 10.52 -27.91 20.53
N MET A 554 9.59 -28.70 21.08
CA MET A 554 8.29 -28.22 21.56
C MET A 554 8.46 -27.30 22.79
N ALA A 555 9.53 -27.50 23.58
CA ALA A 555 9.87 -26.64 24.71
C ALA A 555 10.18 -25.19 24.29
N GLU A 556 10.78 -24.95 23.12
CA GLU A 556 11.04 -23.60 22.60
C GLU A 556 9.75 -22.83 22.23
N LEU A 557 8.69 -23.54 21.81
CA LEU A 557 7.39 -22.92 21.50
C LEU A 557 6.61 -22.55 22.76
N LEU A 558 6.79 -23.31 23.85
CA LEU A 558 6.12 -23.09 25.13
C LEU A 558 6.88 -22.11 26.03
N ALA A 559 8.18 -21.87 25.79
CA ALA A 559 9.02 -20.98 26.58
C ALA A 559 8.41 -19.56 26.68
N GLY A 560 7.99 -19.17 27.89
CA GLY A 560 7.33 -17.89 28.15
C GLY A 560 5.87 -17.78 27.69
N ARG A 561 5.22 -18.90 27.35
CA ARG A 561 3.80 -18.98 26.94
C ARG A 561 2.98 -19.99 27.75
N GLU A 562 3.56 -20.66 28.75
CA GLU A 562 2.91 -21.70 29.56
C GLU A 562 1.60 -21.23 30.24
N ASP A 563 1.53 -19.95 30.62
CA ASP A 563 0.35 -19.33 31.26
C ASP A 563 -0.87 -19.20 30.34
N TRP A 564 -0.71 -19.31 29.01
CA TRP A 564 -1.77 -19.01 28.05
C TRP A 564 -2.80 -20.12 27.92
N ASP A 565 -2.37 -21.37 28.11
CA ASP A 565 -3.26 -22.52 28.17
C ASP A 565 -2.63 -23.66 29.01
N PRO A 566 -3.05 -23.85 30.28
CA PRO A 566 -2.49 -24.88 31.14
C PRO A 566 -2.94 -26.29 30.75
N GLU A 567 -4.08 -26.45 30.05
CA GLU A 567 -4.57 -27.76 29.60
C GLU A 567 -3.70 -28.28 28.45
N VAL A 568 -3.50 -27.45 27.42
CA VAL A 568 -2.62 -27.78 26.28
C VAL A 568 -1.17 -27.92 26.71
N SER A 569 -0.67 -27.03 27.58
CA SER A 569 0.72 -27.08 28.08
C SER A 569 0.97 -28.34 28.93
N SER A 570 0.06 -28.70 29.83
CA SER A 570 0.20 -29.93 30.64
C SER A 570 0.11 -31.20 29.79
N ALA A 571 -0.74 -31.23 28.76
CA ALA A 571 -0.80 -32.33 27.80
C ALA A 571 0.54 -32.50 27.05
N LEU A 572 1.13 -31.43 26.53
CA LEU A 572 2.44 -31.45 25.86
C LEU A 572 3.58 -31.86 26.80
N LEU A 573 3.59 -31.38 28.05
CA LEU A 573 4.58 -31.80 29.05
C LEU A 573 4.43 -33.27 29.45
N SER A 574 3.21 -33.81 29.49
CA SER A 574 2.97 -35.25 29.73
C SER A 574 3.48 -36.11 28.56
N ARG A 575 3.30 -35.64 27.32
CA ARG A 575 3.83 -36.26 26.10
C ARG A 575 5.36 -36.34 26.14
N GLN A 576 6.04 -35.28 26.61
CA GLN A 576 7.50 -35.26 26.78
C GLN A 576 7.97 -36.22 27.89
N ARG A 577 7.36 -36.17 29.09
CA ARG A 577 7.76 -37.01 30.24
C ARG A 577 7.57 -38.51 30.04
N ALA A 578 6.64 -38.93 29.18
CA ALA A 578 6.43 -40.34 28.84
C ALA A 578 7.46 -40.87 27.80
N VAL A 579 8.72 -40.46 27.90
CA VAL A 579 9.87 -41.16 27.32
C VAL A 579 10.45 -42.03 28.44
N PRO A 580 10.58 -43.35 28.29
CA PRO A 580 11.20 -44.17 29.32
C PRO A 580 12.71 -43.90 29.38
N ASP A 581 13.25 -43.75 30.59
CA ASP A 581 14.69 -43.92 30.83
C ASP A 581 15.07 -45.36 30.50
N THR A 582 15.80 -45.56 29.40
CA THR A 582 16.15 -46.90 28.89
C THR A 582 17.33 -47.55 29.65
N ASP A 583 17.83 -46.90 30.71
CA ASP A 583 19.03 -47.29 31.47
C ASP A 583 18.75 -48.00 32.82
N LEU A 584 17.48 -48.21 33.20
CA LEU A 584 17.09 -48.77 34.51
C LEU A 584 16.51 -50.19 34.49
N TYR A 585 17.12 -51.08 33.70
CA TYR A 585 17.00 -52.55 33.88
C TYR A 585 18.36 -53.25 33.70
N GLN A 586 19.28 -53.06 34.64
CA GLN A 586 20.32 -54.06 34.89
C GLN A 586 19.71 -55.23 35.65
N GLU A 587 19.57 -56.39 35.01
CA GLU A 587 19.36 -57.65 35.72
C GLU A 587 20.60 -57.97 36.58
N PRO A 588 20.43 -58.44 37.83
CA PRO A 588 21.56 -58.87 38.65
C PRO A 588 22.11 -60.20 38.13
N CYS A 589 23.23 -60.16 37.41
CA CYS A 589 23.93 -61.35 36.94
C CYS A 589 24.42 -62.21 38.13
N LEU A 590 23.69 -63.28 38.43
CA LEU A 590 24.14 -64.34 39.32
C LEU A 590 25.07 -65.31 38.56
N PHE A 591 26.38 -65.17 38.73
CA PHE A 591 27.37 -66.26 38.85
C PHE A 591 28.71 -65.74 39.35
#